data_AF-A0A7X4HE33-F1
#
_entry.id   AF-A0A7X4HE33-F1
#
_cell.length_a   1.000
_cell.length_b   1.000
_cell.length_c   1.000
_cell.angle_alpha   90.00
_cell.angle_beta   90.00
_cell.angle_gamma   90.00
#
_symmetry.space_group_name_H-M   'P 1'
#
loop_
_entity.id
_entity.type
_entity.pdbx_description
1 polymer ?
#
loop_
_entity_poly.entity_id
_entity_poly.type
_entity_poly.pdbx_seq_one_letter_code
_entity_poly.pdbx_strand_id
1 'polypeptide(L)'
;MQSCEIKVVRRGDLAAISHLTVMPTVCLVAFQNPAASSEIDLLAKASLAVGTESFALYGPHADALEDDIDFVLEQGEPSWLNISTTSHQGESPQDVAQFVLHAAHPGDEPFRCLLVLDDQLAAAEALMYELV
;
A
#
# COMPACT_ATOMS: atom_id res chain seq x y z
N MET A 1 2.87 -0.87 -23.54
CA MET A 1 2.53 -1.35 -22.18
C MET A 1 3.83 -1.61 -21.48
N GLN A 2 4.24 -0.71 -20.57
CA GLN A 2 5.33 -0.99 -19.63
C GLN A 2 4.86 -2.07 -18.65
N SER A 3 5.80 -2.90 -18.18
CA SER A 3 5.51 -4.03 -17.31
C SER A 3 5.14 -3.54 -15.91
N CYS A 4 3.89 -3.73 -15.52
CA CYS A 4 3.41 -3.55 -14.15
C CYS A 4 3.57 -4.87 -13.40
N GLU A 5 4.28 -4.87 -12.27
CA GLU A 5 4.36 -6.05 -11.39
C GLU A 5 3.60 -5.78 -10.09
N ILE A 6 2.47 -6.46 -9.93
CA ILE A 6 1.64 -6.37 -8.72
C ILE A 6 1.84 -7.65 -7.90
N LYS A 7 2.17 -7.47 -6.62
CA LYS A 7 2.18 -8.54 -5.62
C LYS A 7 1.01 -8.33 -4.68
N VAL A 8 0.16 -9.33 -4.56
CA VAL A 8 -1.02 -9.27 -3.69
C VAL A 8 -0.73 -10.04 -2.41
N VAL A 9 -0.93 -9.40 -1.26
CA VAL A 9 -0.85 -10.01 0.07
C VAL A 9 -2.19 -9.82 0.77
N ARG A 10 -2.66 -10.88 1.43
CA ARG A 10 -3.87 -10.82 2.25
C ARG A 10 -3.50 -10.29 3.64
N ARG A 11 -4.40 -9.54 4.25
CA ARG A 11 -4.26 -9.06 5.63
C ARG A 11 -4.03 -10.20 6.63
N GLY A 12 -4.61 -11.38 6.41
CA GLY A 12 -4.35 -12.57 7.22
C GLY A 12 -2.93 -13.15 7.09
N ASP A 13 -2.14 -12.67 6.12
CA ASP A 13 -0.82 -13.19 5.75
C ASP A 13 0.22 -12.08 5.54
N LEU A 14 0.20 -11.04 6.39
CA LEU A 14 1.17 -9.93 6.33
C LEU A 14 2.63 -10.41 6.44
N ALA A 15 2.87 -11.57 7.05
CA ALA A 15 4.20 -12.16 7.12
C ALA A 15 4.78 -12.51 5.74
N ALA A 16 3.93 -12.75 4.73
CA ALA A 16 4.35 -13.00 3.36
C ALA A 16 5.08 -11.80 2.72
N ILE A 17 4.85 -10.58 3.21
CA ILE A 17 5.53 -9.37 2.70
C ILE A 17 7.05 -9.52 2.82
N SER A 18 7.55 -10.04 3.96
CA SER A 18 8.99 -10.21 4.19
C SER A 18 9.65 -11.24 3.26
N HIS A 19 8.87 -11.99 2.49
CA HIS A 19 9.35 -13.01 1.55
C HIS A 19 9.27 -12.55 0.08
N LEU A 20 8.87 -11.29 -0.16
CA LEU A 20 8.82 -10.74 -1.51
C LEU A 20 10.22 -10.67 -2.13
N THR A 21 10.35 -11.20 -3.34
CA THR A 21 11.61 -11.19 -4.10
C THR A 21 11.80 -9.92 -4.92
N VAL A 22 10.74 -9.10 -5.01
CA VAL A 22 10.71 -7.85 -5.78
C VAL A 22 10.42 -6.72 -4.81
N MET A 23 11.25 -5.68 -4.85
CA MET A 23 11.07 -4.50 -4.00
C MET A 23 9.94 -3.63 -4.58
N PRO A 24 8.78 -3.54 -3.93
CA PRO A 24 7.72 -2.63 -4.37
C PRO A 24 8.15 -1.18 -4.17
N THR A 25 7.75 -0.28 -5.07
CA THR A 25 7.93 1.17 -4.87
C THR A 25 6.75 1.77 -4.10
N VAL A 26 5.55 1.21 -4.31
CA VAL A 26 4.31 1.63 -3.64
C VAL A 26 3.62 0.47 -2.94
N CYS A 27 3.10 0.71 -1.75
CA CYS A 27 2.21 -0.19 -1.01
C CYS A 27 0.81 0.40 -1.02
N LEU A 28 -0.12 -0.27 -1.71
CA LEU A 28 -1.54 0.08 -1.73
C LEU A 28 -2.26 -0.79 -0.70
N VAL A 29 -2.88 -0.17 0.30
CA VAL A 29 -3.58 -0.87 1.38
C VAL A 29 -5.07 -0.60 1.23
N ALA A 30 -5.86 -1.66 1.05
CA ALA A 30 -7.30 -1.57 0.88
C ALA A 30 -8.02 -2.38 1.96
N PHE A 31 -8.28 -1.74 3.10
CA PHE A 31 -8.98 -2.33 4.23
C PHE A 31 -10.43 -1.84 4.28
N GLN A 32 -11.35 -2.81 4.31
CA GLN A 32 -12.79 -2.58 4.48
C GLN A 32 -13.17 -2.52 5.97
N ASN A 33 -12.38 -3.17 6.82
CA ASN A 33 -12.60 -3.20 8.26
C ASN A 33 -11.43 -2.54 9.00
N PRO A 34 -11.65 -1.95 10.18
CA PRO A 34 -10.58 -1.36 10.98
C PRO A 34 -9.44 -2.36 11.23
N ALA A 35 -8.20 -1.88 11.19
CA ALA A 35 -7.01 -2.65 11.54
C ALA A 35 -6.62 -2.45 13.01
N ALA A 36 -6.17 -3.52 13.66
CA ALA A 36 -5.56 -3.40 14.98
C ALA A 36 -4.18 -2.77 14.84
N SER A 37 -3.76 -1.97 15.81
CA SER A 37 -2.47 -1.26 15.76
C SER A 37 -1.27 -2.21 15.56
N SER A 38 -1.33 -3.44 16.08
CA SER A 38 -0.29 -4.46 15.85
C SER A 38 -0.22 -4.95 14.41
N GLU A 39 -1.35 -4.98 13.69
CA GLU A 39 -1.38 -5.33 12.27
C GLU A 39 -0.77 -4.21 11.43
N ILE A 40 -1.08 -2.95 11.78
CA ILE A 40 -0.54 -1.76 11.11
C ILE A 40 0.97 -1.66 11.33
N ASP A 41 1.44 -1.90 12.55
CA ASP A 41 2.88 -1.95 12.88
C ASP A 41 3.62 -3.00 12.04
N LEU A 42 3.05 -4.21 11.94
CA LEU A 42 3.62 -5.29 11.12
C LEU A 42 3.61 -4.92 9.62
N LEU A 43 2.49 -4.40 9.11
CA LEU A 43 2.33 -3.98 7.73
C LEU A 43 3.35 -2.93 7.32
N ALA A 44 3.45 -1.84 8.09
CA ALA A 44 4.35 -0.74 7.82
C ALA A 44 5.80 -1.22 7.83
N LYS A 45 6.24 -1.90 8.89
CA LYS A 45 7.61 -2.39 9.02
C LYS A 45 7.97 -3.42 7.96
N ALA A 46 7.07 -4.37 7.65
CA ALA A 46 7.33 -5.37 6.64
C ALA A 46 7.41 -4.76 5.23
N SER A 47 6.55 -3.78 4.92
CA SER A 47 6.56 -3.05 3.65
C SER A 47 7.84 -2.23 3.48
N LEU A 48 8.25 -1.50 4.51
CA LEU A 48 9.51 -0.75 4.49
C LEU A 48 10.72 -1.67 4.34
N ALA A 49 10.74 -2.82 5.03
CA ALA A 49 11.84 -3.77 4.97
C ALA A 49 12.07 -4.34 3.57
N VAL A 50 11.04 -4.34 2.71
CA VAL A 50 11.15 -4.77 1.30
C VAL A 50 11.33 -3.61 0.33
N GLY A 51 11.47 -2.37 0.82
CA GLY A 51 11.82 -1.21 0.01
C GLY A 51 10.63 -0.37 -0.48
N THR A 52 9.45 -0.48 0.14
CA THR A 52 8.34 0.44 -0.11
C THR A 52 8.75 1.88 0.24
N GLU A 53 8.49 2.81 -0.68
CA GLU A 53 8.78 4.25 -0.50
C GLU A 53 7.52 5.10 -0.33
N SER A 54 6.36 4.56 -0.73
CA SER A 54 5.08 5.27 -0.62
C SER A 54 3.95 4.33 -0.20
N PHE A 55 3.01 4.86 0.59
CA PHE A 55 1.76 4.20 0.94
C PHE A 55 0.58 4.96 0.34
N ALA A 56 -0.31 4.23 -0.31
CA ALA A 56 -1.62 4.72 -0.73
C ALA A 56 -2.69 3.90 -0.01
N LEU A 57 -3.64 4.57 0.63
CA LEU A 57 -4.61 3.95 1.52
C LEU A 57 -6.00 4.13 0.95
N TYR A 58 -6.73 3.03 0.82
CA TYR A 58 -8.05 3.01 0.18
C TYR A 58 -9.09 2.33 1.06
N GLY A 59 -10.29 2.92 1.07
CA GLY A 59 -11.45 2.37 1.76
C GLY A 59 -12.04 3.30 2.82
N PRO A 60 -13.05 2.83 3.56
CA PRO A 60 -13.80 3.64 4.53
C PRO A 60 -12.98 4.05 5.77
N HIS A 61 -11.79 3.49 5.94
CA HIS A 61 -10.90 3.73 7.08
C HIS A 61 -9.52 4.25 6.64
N ALA A 62 -9.41 4.76 5.41
CA ALA A 62 -8.12 5.19 4.86
C ALA A 62 -7.50 6.34 5.68
N ASP A 63 -8.29 7.31 6.15
CA ASP A 63 -7.77 8.43 6.97
C ASP A 63 -7.19 7.92 8.29
N ALA A 64 -7.92 7.06 8.99
CA ALA A 64 -7.46 6.50 10.26
C ALA A 64 -6.23 5.59 10.09
N LEU A 65 -6.18 4.86 8.98
CA LEU A 65 -5.03 4.02 8.64
C LEU A 65 -3.80 4.87 8.30
N GLU A 66 -4.01 6.05 7.70
CA GLU A 66 -2.94 7.02 7.42
C GLU A 66 -2.32 7.50 8.72
N ASP A 67 -3.14 8.00 9.64
CA ASP A 67 -2.71 8.46 10.96
C ASP A 67 -1.91 7.38 11.71
N ASP A 68 -2.38 6.14 11.68
CA ASP A 68 -1.72 5.01 12.36
C ASP A 68 -0.40 4.61 11.68
N ILE A 69 -0.32 4.65 10.34
CA ILE A 69 0.93 4.38 9.61
C ILE A 69 1.94 5.50 9.87
N ASP A 70 1.52 6.75 9.76
CA ASP A 70 2.37 7.92 10.05
C ASP A 70 2.95 7.84 11.46
N PHE A 71 2.11 7.49 12.45
CA PHE A 71 2.56 7.27 13.80
C PHE A 71 3.66 6.20 13.89
N VAL A 72 3.51 5.06 13.18
CA VAL A 72 4.54 4.01 13.16
C VAL A 72 5.83 4.50 12.51
N LEU A 73 5.72 5.24 11.39
CA LEU A 73 6.87 5.78 10.67
C LEU A 73 7.66 6.80 11.52
N GLU A 74 6.96 7.69 12.22
CA GLU A 74 7.57 8.70 13.10
C GLU A 74 8.31 8.09 14.30
N GLN A 75 7.85 6.93 14.81
CA GLN A 75 8.48 6.25 15.95
C GLN A 75 9.63 5.34 15.54
N GLY A 76 9.57 4.77 14.33
CA GLY A 76 10.44 3.68 13.89
C GLY A 76 11.59 4.10 12.98
N GLU A 77 11.41 5.16 12.18
CA GLU A 77 12.28 5.39 11.04
C GLU A 77 13.26 6.56 11.23
N PRO A 78 14.50 6.43 10.71
CA PRO A 78 15.40 7.56 10.59
C PRO A 78 14.79 8.70 9.78
N SER A 79 14.98 9.94 10.23
CA SER A 79 14.47 11.17 9.60
C SER A 79 14.92 11.45 8.16
N TRP A 80 15.73 10.58 7.56
CA TRP A 80 16.20 10.66 6.18
C TRP A 80 15.40 9.78 5.20
N LEU A 81 14.56 8.86 5.70
CA LEU A 81 13.61 8.12 4.86
C LEU A 81 12.42 9.02 4.56
N ASN A 82 12.32 9.48 3.32
CA ASN A 82 11.21 10.30 2.84
C ASN A 82 10.06 9.40 2.40
N ILE A 83 9.39 8.77 3.37
CA ILE A 83 8.21 7.95 3.13
C ILE A 83 6.99 8.84 3.00
N SER A 84 6.24 8.69 1.92
CA SER A 84 4.99 9.42 1.69
C SER A 84 3.78 8.55 1.94
N THR A 85 2.80 9.07 2.67
CA THR A 85 1.49 8.46 2.90
C THR A 85 0.40 9.32 2.24
N THR A 86 -0.68 8.69 1.80
CA THR A 86 -1.85 9.37 1.23
C THR A 86 -3.10 8.53 1.45
N SER A 87 -4.13 9.12 2.07
CA SER A 87 -5.48 8.58 2.12
C SER A 87 -6.32 8.94 0.90
N HIS A 88 -7.09 7.94 0.44
CA HIS A 88 -8.11 8.07 -0.60
C HIS A 88 -9.50 7.65 -0.09
N GLN A 89 -9.91 8.21 1.05
CA GLN A 89 -11.21 7.91 1.64
C GLN A 89 -12.36 8.46 0.80
N GLY A 90 -13.22 7.55 0.32
CA GLY A 90 -14.41 7.91 -0.48
C GLY A 90 -14.14 8.21 -1.95
N GLU A 91 -12.91 8.03 -2.42
CA GLU A 91 -12.56 8.14 -3.84
C GLU A 91 -12.97 6.90 -4.64
N SER A 92 -13.06 7.05 -5.97
CA SER A 92 -13.35 5.92 -6.85
C SER A 92 -12.11 5.02 -7.01
N PRO A 93 -12.26 3.69 -7.20
CA PRO A 93 -11.13 2.81 -7.49
C PRO A 93 -10.30 3.28 -8.70
N GLN A 94 -10.95 3.88 -9.70
CA GLN A 94 -10.29 4.43 -10.89
C GLN A 94 -9.34 5.56 -10.55
N ASP A 95 -9.80 6.53 -9.76
CA ASP A 95 -8.99 7.71 -9.40
C ASP A 95 -7.78 7.29 -8.57
N VAL A 96 -7.97 6.35 -7.63
CA VAL A 96 -6.90 5.80 -6.81
C VAL A 96 -5.89 5.02 -7.65
N ALA A 97 -6.35 4.16 -8.56
CA ALA A 97 -5.45 3.43 -9.46
C ALA A 97 -4.64 4.39 -10.32
N GLN A 98 -5.27 5.44 -10.85
CA GLN A 98 -4.58 6.48 -11.63
C GLN A 98 -3.54 7.23 -10.77
N PHE A 99 -3.89 7.59 -9.54
CA PHE A 99 -2.95 8.20 -8.61
C PHE A 99 -1.76 7.29 -8.34
N VAL A 100 -1.99 6.03 -7.98
CA VAL A 100 -0.95 5.06 -7.65
C VAL A 100 -0.01 4.86 -8.85
N LEU A 101 -0.55 4.72 -10.06
CA LEU A 101 0.25 4.63 -11.28
C LEU A 101 1.08 5.91 -11.49
N HIS A 102 0.50 7.09 -11.34
CA HIS A 102 1.24 8.35 -11.55
C HIS A 102 2.27 8.66 -10.46
N ALA A 103 1.93 8.41 -9.19
CA ALA A 103 2.77 8.70 -8.02
C ALA A 103 4.00 7.80 -7.98
N ALA A 104 3.86 6.54 -8.41
CA ALA A 104 4.96 5.57 -8.45
C ALA A 104 5.86 5.69 -9.70
N HIS A 105 5.65 6.70 -10.57
CA HIS A 105 6.38 6.89 -11.83
C HIS A 105 7.14 8.23 -11.97
N PRO A 106 8.08 8.58 -11.06
CA PRO A 106 9.06 9.62 -11.36
C PRO A 106 10.16 9.07 -12.28
N GLY A 107 9.84 8.82 -13.56
CA GLY A 107 10.79 8.33 -14.57
C GLY A 107 10.53 6.90 -15.03
N ASP A 108 11.17 6.49 -16.13
CA ASP A 108 10.95 5.24 -16.91
C ASP A 108 11.22 3.91 -16.16
N GLU A 109 11.13 3.88 -14.83
CA GLU A 109 11.29 2.66 -14.03
C GLU A 109 10.02 1.77 -14.05
N PRO A 110 10.19 0.43 -13.96
CA PRO A 110 9.07 -0.49 -13.88
C PRO A 110 8.31 -0.32 -12.56
N PHE A 111 7.00 -0.09 -12.68
CA PHE A 111 6.07 0.00 -11.57
C PHE A 111 5.94 -1.33 -10.84
N ARG A 112 6.18 -1.30 -9.53
CA ARG A 112 6.11 -2.47 -8.64
C ARG A 112 5.21 -2.12 -7.47
N CYS A 113 4.04 -2.73 -7.42
CA CYS A 113 3.04 -2.45 -6.40
C CYS A 113 2.87 -3.65 -5.47
N LEU A 114 2.96 -3.39 -4.18
CA LEU A 114 2.46 -4.29 -3.15
C LEU A 114 1.02 -3.90 -2.84
N LEU A 115 0.09 -4.80 -3.12
CA LEU A 115 -1.33 -4.62 -2.82
C LEU A 115 -1.70 -5.46 -1.60
N VAL A 116 -2.09 -4.80 -0.51
CA VAL A 116 -2.51 -5.45 0.74
C VAL A 116 -4.02 -5.29 0.93
N LEU A 117 -4.72 -6.41 1.06
CA LEU A 117 -6.18 -6.46 0.99
C LEU A 117 -6.77 -7.21 2.18
N ASP A 118 -7.95 -6.78 2.62
CA ASP A 118 -8.82 -7.64 3.43
C ASP A 118 -9.29 -8.89 2.64
N ASP A 119 -9.82 -9.88 3.35
CA ASP A 119 -10.45 -11.07 2.74
C ASP A 119 -11.78 -10.74 2.02
N GLN A 120 -12.35 -9.55 2.24
CA GLN A 120 -13.54 -9.08 1.55
C GLN A 120 -13.13 -8.46 0.21
N LEU A 121 -13.22 -9.26 -0.87
CA LEU A 121 -12.61 -9.00 -2.17
C LEU A 121 -13.25 -7.89 -3.03
N ALA A 122 -14.51 -7.47 -2.81
CA ALA A 122 -15.24 -6.73 -3.86
C ALA A 122 -14.61 -5.37 -4.26
N ALA A 123 -14.18 -4.56 -3.29
CA ALA A 123 -13.54 -3.27 -3.56
C ALA A 123 -12.08 -3.43 -4.03
N ALA A 124 -11.42 -4.49 -3.56
CA ALA A 124 -10.05 -4.82 -3.92
C ALA A 124 -9.94 -5.39 -5.35
N GLU A 125 -10.91 -6.18 -5.79
CA GLU A 125 -11.00 -6.70 -7.15
C GLU A 125 -11.17 -5.56 -8.15
N ALA A 126 -12.06 -4.59 -7.87
CA ALA A 126 -12.22 -3.41 -8.70
C ALA A 126 -10.90 -2.64 -8.84
N LEU A 127 -10.19 -2.43 -7.73
CA LEU A 127 -8.89 -1.76 -7.73
C LEU A 127 -7.82 -2.53 -8.53
N MET A 128 -7.80 -3.87 -8.41
CA MET A 128 -6.90 -4.72 -9.20
C MET A 128 -7.20 -4.66 -10.70
N TYR A 129 -8.47 -4.59 -11.11
CA TYR A 129 -8.84 -4.46 -12.53
C TYR A 129 -8.34 -3.16 -13.15
N GLU A 130 -8.30 -2.07 -12.37
CA GLU A 130 -7.85 -0.76 -12.87
C GLU A 130 -6.32 -0.63 -12.89
N LEU A 131 -5.59 -1.48 -12.16
CA LEU A 131 -4.12 -1.47 -12.08
C LEU A 131 -3.41 -2.37 -13.12
N VAL A 132 -4.17 -3.18 -13.89
CA VAL A 132 -3.67 -4.16 -14.87
C VAL A 132 -4.07 -3.77 -16.29
#